data_AF-A0A7W1Q3F4-F1
#
_entry.id   AF-A0A7W1Q3F4-F1
#
_cell.length_a   1.000
_cell.length_b   1.000
_cell.length_c   1.000
_cell.angle_alpha   90.00
_cell.angle_beta   90.00
_cell.angle_gamma   90.00
#
_symmetry.space_group_name_H-M   'P 1'
#
loop_
_entity.id
_entity.type
_entity.pdbx_description
1 polymer ?
#
loop_
_entity_poly.entity_id
_entity_poly.type
_entity_poly.pdbx_seq_one_letter_code
_entity_poly.pdbx_strand_id
1 'polypeptide(L)'
;MQIRSAVAATPPAPAPQAMDHFRARLTYEADPSDVAADLAAGLSGFVLVDCRSPELYAAGHLPGAINLPHRRITAATVDDLIPDESTLIVTYCAGPYCNASTKGALRFAALGRPVKEMPGGIDGWQRENLPIERERVESRSSTGQLLHDVLT
;
A
#
# COMPACT_ATOMS: atom_id res chain seq x y z
N MET A 1 26.27 7.33 -39.06
CA MET A 1 25.20 7.94 -38.25
C MET A 1 25.68 8.01 -36.82
N GLN A 2 25.85 9.19 -36.23
CA GLN A 2 26.27 9.29 -34.82
C GLN A 2 25.08 8.95 -33.92
N ILE A 3 25.20 7.88 -33.13
CA ILE A 3 24.22 7.53 -32.10
C ILE A 3 24.34 8.59 -31.00
N ARG A 4 23.29 9.39 -30.79
CA ARG A 4 23.18 10.31 -29.65
C ARG A 4 22.51 9.57 -28.50
N SER A 5 23.03 9.76 -27.29
CA SER A 5 22.41 9.22 -26.08
C SER A 5 21.02 9.85 -25.89
N ALA A 6 19.98 9.02 -25.77
CA ALA A 6 18.64 9.49 -25.44
C ALA A 6 18.59 10.10 -24.02
N VAL A 7 19.40 9.58 -23.10
CA VAL A 7 19.51 10.07 -21.72
C VAL A 7 20.09 11.48 -21.68
N ALA A 8 21.15 11.72 -22.46
CA ALA A 8 21.81 13.03 -22.51
C ALA A 8 21.22 13.99 -23.55
N ALA A 9 20.15 13.59 -24.28
CA ALA A 9 19.50 14.43 -25.26
C ALA A 9 18.84 15.65 -24.61
N THR A 10 18.38 15.49 -23.38
CA THR A 10 17.92 16.60 -22.52
C THR A 10 18.94 16.77 -21.39
N PRO A 11 19.54 17.96 -21.20
CA PRO A 11 20.46 18.17 -20.10
C PRO A 11 19.73 18.07 -18.75
N PRO A 12 20.39 17.62 -17.68
CA PRO A 12 19.79 17.62 -16.35
C PRO A 12 19.54 19.05 -15.87
N ALA A 13 18.60 19.22 -14.95
CA ALA A 13 18.40 20.49 -14.26
C ALA A 13 19.66 20.91 -13.48
N PRO A 14 19.90 22.22 -13.27
CA PRO A 14 20.93 22.68 -12.34
C PRO A 14 20.77 22.06 -10.95
N ALA A 15 21.89 21.77 -10.28
CA ALA A 15 21.89 21.04 -9.01
C ALA A 15 20.94 21.62 -7.93
N PRO A 16 20.82 22.94 -7.74
CA PRO A 16 19.84 23.49 -6.78
C PRO A 16 18.39 23.14 -7.12
N GLN A 17 18.00 23.22 -8.40
CA GLN A 17 16.64 22.88 -8.84
C GLN A 17 16.36 21.38 -8.69
N ALA A 18 17.35 20.54 -8.99
CA ALA A 18 17.24 19.11 -8.78
C ALA A 18 17.07 18.76 -7.29
N MET A 19 17.83 19.42 -6.41
CA MET A 19 17.72 19.25 -4.96
C MET A 19 16.32 19.59 -4.47
N ASP A 20 15.76 20.75 -4.87
CA ASP A 20 14.43 21.17 -4.44
C ASP A 20 13.35 20.20 -4.92
N HIS A 21 13.45 19.76 -6.19
CA HIS A 21 12.53 18.78 -6.75
C HIS A 21 12.55 17.45 -5.99
N PHE A 22 13.73 16.86 -5.79
CA PHE A 22 13.83 15.55 -5.15
C PHE A 22 13.51 15.61 -3.66
N ARG A 23 13.85 16.71 -2.98
CA ARG A 23 13.43 16.93 -1.58
C ARG A 23 11.92 16.97 -1.47
N ALA A 24 11.24 17.74 -2.32
CA ALA A 24 9.78 17.78 -2.32
C ALA A 24 9.19 16.38 -2.60
N ARG A 25 9.70 15.67 -3.61
CA ARG A 25 9.21 14.32 -3.95
C ARG A 25 9.30 13.35 -2.76
N LEU A 26 10.43 13.34 -2.04
CA LEU A 26 10.63 12.47 -0.88
C LEU A 26 9.72 12.80 0.32
N THR A 27 9.05 13.97 0.33
CA THR A 27 8.01 14.25 1.33
C THR A 27 6.70 13.51 1.08
N TYR A 28 6.44 13.10 -0.18
CA TYR A 28 5.20 12.44 -0.58
C TYR A 28 5.30 10.92 -0.66
N GLU A 29 6.51 10.37 -0.64
CA GLU A 29 6.78 8.97 -0.96
C GLU A 29 7.65 8.27 0.10
N ALA A 30 7.51 6.96 0.21
CA ALA A 30 8.42 6.04 0.88
C ALA A 30 8.47 4.75 0.05
N ASP A 31 9.65 4.23 -0.30
CA ASP A 31 9.70 3.04 -1.16
C ASP A 31 9.55 1.72 -0.36
N PRO A 32 9.39 0.56 -1.03
CA PRO A 32 9.28 -0.72 -0.33
C PRO A 32 10.50 -1.07 0.54
N SER A 33 11.70 -0.62 0.17
CA SER A 33 12.94 -0.89 0.93
C SER A 33 12.96 -0.10 2.24
N ASP A 34 12.58 1.18 2.22
CA ASP A 34 12.44 2.01 3.42
C ASP A 34 11.44 1.38 4.40
N VAL A 35 10.25 1.00 3.90
CA VAL A 35 9.21 0.36 4.71
C VAL A 35 9.71 -0.97 5.28
N ALA A 36 10.38 -1.80 4.48
CA ALA A 36 10.90 -3.08 4.92
C ALA A 36 11.98 -2.94 6.00
N ALA A 37 12.86 -1.95 5.87
CA ALA A 37 13.89 -1.65 6.84
C ALA A 37 13.29 -1.24 8.20
N ASP A 38 12.28 -0.37 8.18
CA ASP A 38 11.60 0.07 9.41
C ASP A 38 10.85 -1.07 10.09
N LEU A 39 10.12 -1.90 9.32
CA LEU A 39 9.44 -3.08 9.88
C LEU A 39 10.43 -4.09 10.47
N ALA A 40 11.56 -4.33 9.81
CA ALA A 40 12.61 -5.24 10.30
C ALA A 40 13.29 -4.71 11.57
N ALA A 41 13.40 -3.38 11.71
CA ALA A 41 13.91 -2.72 12.91
C ALA A 41 12.88 -2.61 14.04
N GLY A 42 11.62 -3.02 13.80
CA GLY A 42 10.53 -2.89 14.77
C GLY A 42 10.08 -1.45 15.02
N LEU A 43 10.32 -0.55 14.07
CA LEU A 43 9.90 0.85 14.16
C LEU A 43 8.42 0.98 13.80
N SER A 44 7.65 1.60 14.70
CA SER A 44 6.18 1.70 14.59
C SER A 44 5.69 3.14 14.37
N GLY A 45 6.44 3.95 13.61
CA GLY A 45 6.15 5.36 13.39
C GLY A 45 5.07 5.66 12.35
N PHE A 46 4.48 4.64 11.73
CA PHE A 46 3.49 4.77 10.67
C PHE A 46 2.54 3.56 10.63
N VAL A 47 1.43 3.71 9.90
CA VAL A 47 0.50 2.63 9.57
C VAL A 47 0.49 2.37 8.07
N LEU A 48 0.51 1.09 7.69
CA LEU A 48 0.39 0.66 6.30
C LEU A 48 -1.07 0.48 5.92
N VAL A 49 -1.50 1.09 4.82
CA VAL A 49 -2.87 1.01 4.32
C VAL A 49 -2.89 0.40 2.91
N ASP A 50 -3.42 -0.81 2.82
CA ASP A 50 -3.72 -1.44 1.54
C ASP A 50 -4.99 -0.84 0.92
N CYS A 51 -4.81 -0.08 -0.16
CA CYS A 51 -5.89 0.60 -0.87
C CYS A 51 -6.63 -0.29 -1.88
N ARG A 52 -6.24 -1.57 -2.00
CA ARG A 52 -6.88 -2.57 -2.86
C ARG A 52 -8.18 -3.10 -2.24
N SER A 53 -8.85 -3.98 -2.97
CA SER A 53 -10.08 -4.62 -2.49
C SER A 53 -9.79 -5.61 -1.35
N PRO A 54 -10.78 -5.93 -0.50
CA PRO A 54 -10.61 -6.90 0.58
C PRO A 54 -10.16 -8.27 0.08
N GLU A 55 -10.60 -8.68 -1.11
CA GLU A 55 -10.22 -9.98 -1.70
C GLU A 55 -8.72 -10.04 -2.05
N LEU A 56 -8.17 -8.93 -2.58
CA LEU A 56 -6.75 -8.84 -2.89
C LEU A 56 -5.90 -8.76 -1.63
N TYR A 57 -6.38 -8.04 -0.61
CA TYR A 57 -5.74 -8.00 0.70
C TYR A 57 -5.71 -9.39 1.33
N ALA A 58 -6.85 -10.08 1.40
CA ALA A 58 -6.97 -11.43 1.96
C ALA A 58 -6.05 -12.44 1.25
N ALA A 59 -5.92 -12.34 -0.09
CA ALA A 59 -5.03 -13.18 -0.88
C ALA A 59 -3.53 -12.95 -0.60
N GLY A 60 -3.17 -11.76 -0.10
CA GLY A 60 -1.80 -11.39 0.24
C GLY A 60 -1.63 -9.91 0.46
N HIS A 61 -1.10 -9.50 1.62
CA HIS A 61 -0.84 -8.11 2.00
C HIS A 61 0.51 -7.95 2.73
N LEU A 62 1.00 -6.72 2.85
CA LEU A 62 2.20 -6.41 3.64
C LEU A 62 1.95 -6.70 5.14
N PRO A 63 2.96 -7.16 5.88
CA PRO A 63 2.81 -7.46 7.30
C PRO A 63 2.30 -6.27 8.12
N GLY A 64 1.28 -6.49 8.95
CA GLY A 64 0.70 -5.46 9.81
C GLY A 64 -0.09 -4.36 9.07
N ALA A 65 -0.28 -4.48 7.77
CA ALA A 65 -1.10 -3.53 7.01
C ALA A 65 -2.59 -3.70 7.34
N ILE A 66 -3.35 -2.59 7.34
CA ILE A 66 -4.81 -2.62 7.39
C ILE A 66 -5.40 -2.50 5.98
N ASN A 67 -6.53 -3.15 5.72
CA ASN A 67 -7.27 -2.96 4.46
C ASN A 67 -8.24 -1.79 4.57
N LEU A 68 -8.00 -0.74 3.78
CA LEU A 68 -8.97 0.34 3.60
C LEU A 68 -9.01 0.72 2.11
N PRO A 69 -9.90 0.09 1.32
CA PRO A 69 -10.01 0.36 -0.10
C PRO A 69 -10.22 1.85 -0.34
N HIS A 70 -9.50 2.46 -1.29
CA HIS A 70 -9.49 3.92 -1.46
C HIS A 70 -10.87 4.59 -1.55
N ARG A 71 -11.89 3.89 -2.06
CA ARG A 71 -13.27 4.41 -2.17
C ARG A 71 -14.01 4.47 -0.83
N ARG A 72 -13.53 3.76 0.18
CA ARG A 72 -14.10 3.69 1.54
C ARG A 72 -13.41 4.64 2.52
N ILE A 73 -12.35 5.34 2.12
CA ILE A 73 -11.68 6.34 2.96
C ILE A 73 -12.62 7.53 3.13
N THR A 74 -13.14 7.69 4.34
CA THR A 74 -13.98 8.78 4.83
C THR A 74 -13.52 9.18 6.22
N ALA A 75 -13.90 10.37 6.73
CA ALA A 75 -13.56 10.79 8.09
C ALA A 75 -13.94 9.70 9.12
N ALA A 76 -15.20 9.24 9.09
CA ALA A 76 -15.69 8.23 10.02
C ALA A 76 -14.90 6.90 10.00
N THR A 77 -14.56 6.38 8.82
CA THR A 77 -13.77 5.14 8.73
C THR A 77 -12.32 5.33 9.17
N VAL A 78 -11.78 6.54 8.98
CA VAL A 78 -10.42 6.86 9.34
C VAL A 78 -10.30 7.09 10.85
N ASP A 79 -11.27 7.75 11.47
CA ASP A 79 -11.29 7.96 12.92
C ASP A 79 -11.47 6.64 13.69
N ASP A 80 -12.23 5.70 13.14
CA ASP A 80 -12.42 4.35 13.70
C ASP A 80 -11.13 3.51 13.64
N LEU A 81 -10.44 3.51 12.49
CA LEU A 81 -9.26 2.66 12.26
C LEU A 81 -7.94 3.29 12.68
N ILE A 82 -7.82 4.62 12.61
CA ILE A 82 -6.60 5.38 12.85
C ILE A 82 -6.96 6.63 13.68
N PRO A 83 -7.33 6.48 14.96
CA PRO A 83 -7.88 7.56 15.78
C PRO A 83 -6.90 8.70 16.06
N ASP A 84 -5.59 8.44 16.07
CA ASP A 84 -4.57 9.47 16.26
C ASP A 84 -4.32 10.22 14.94
N GLU A 85 -4.73 11.48 14.88
CA GLU A 85 -4.59 12.35 13.72
C GLU A 85 -3.14 12.57 13.28
N SER A 86 -2.17 12.44 14.20
CA SER A 86 -0.74 12.63 13.94
C SER A 86 -0.05 11.40 13.35
N THR A 87 -0.72 10.24 13.35
CA THR A 87 -0.19 9.00 12.80
C THR A 87 0.13 9.17 11.31
N LEU A 88 1.39 8.89 10.93
CA LEU A 88 1.81 8.85 9.54
C LEU A 88 1.19 7.65 8.83
N ILE A 89 0.57 7.90 7.68
CA ILE A 89 -0.09 6.88 6.87
C ILE A 89 0.77 6.59 5.64
N VAL A 90 1.01 5.32 5.33
CA VAL A 90 1.70 4.89 4.10
C VAL A 90 0.73 4.05 3.29
N THR A 91 0.28 4.59 2.16
CA THR A 91 -0.69 3.92 1.27
C THR A 91 0.01 3.10 0.20
N TYR A 92 -0.50 1.91 -0.11
CA TYR A 92 0.01 1.10 -1.22
C TYR A 92 -1.10 0.43 -2.03
N CYS A 93 -0.77 0.02 -3.26
CA CYS A 93 -1.64 -0.76 -4.15
C CYS A 93 -0.87 -1.96 -4.74
N ALA A 94 -1.34 -2.52 -5.86
CA ALA A 94 -0.74 -3.63 -6.58
C ALA A 94 0.68 -3.28 -7.02
N GLY A 95 0.84 -2.17 -7.74
CA GLY A 95 2.15 -1.72 -8.20
C GLY A 95 2.04 -0.50 -9.11
N PRO A 96 3.04 -0.26 -9.98
CA PRO A 96 3.18 1.00 -10.73
C PRO A 96 2.04 1.28 -11.73
N TYR A 97 1.21 0.26 -12.05
CA TYR A 97 0.06 0.40 -12.94
C TYR A 97 -1.26 0.64 -12.20
N CYS A 98 -1.22 0.87 -10.89
CA CYS A 98 -2.39 1.11 -10.07
C CYS A 98 -2.38 2.52 -9.44
N ASN A 99 -3.50 3.25 -9.57
CA ASN A 99 -3.67 4.58 -8.96
C ASN A 99 -4.45 4.54 -7.62
N ALA A 100 -4.70 3.37 -7.02
CA ALA A 100 -5.49 3.29 -5.80
C ALA A 100 -4.74 3.89 -4.58
N SER A 101 -3.42 3.69 -4.51
CA SER A 101 -2.56 4.30 -3.49
C SER A 101 -2.55 5.82 -3.60
N THR A 102 -2.28 6.39 -4.78
CA THR A 102 -2.37 7.84 -5.01
C THR A 102 -3.75 8.40 -4.68
N LYS A 103 -4.82 7.71 -5.07
CA LYS A 103 -6.21 8.09 -4.74
C LYS A 103 -6.52 7.97 -3.24
N GLY A 104 -5.85 7.06 -2.54
CA GLY A 104 -5.94 6.90 -1.09
C GLY A 104 -5.21 8.02 -0.38
N ALA A 105 -3.95 8.27 -0.75
CA ALA A 105 -3.14 9.38 -0.25
C ALA A 105 -3.86 10.72 -0.40
N LEU A 106 -4.44 11.00 -1.57
CA LEU A 106 -5.23 12.22 -1.78
C LEU A 106 -6.40 12.36 -0.80
N ARG A 107 -7.10 11.26 -0.48
CA ARG A 107 -8.23 11.30 0.46
C ARG A 107 -7.77 11.54 1.89
N PHE A 108 -6.69 10.88 2.32
CA PHE A 108 -6.10 11.13 3.63
C PHE A 108 -5.61 12.58 3.77
N ALA A 109 -4.92 13.10 2.75
CA ALA A 109 -4.47 14.48 2.74
C ALA A 109 -5.65 15.47 2.78
N ALA A 110 -6.74 15.19 2.06
CA ALA A 110 -7.96 16.01 2.10
C ALA A 110 -8.65 16.00 3.47
N LEU A 111 -8.40 14.98 4.30
CA LEU A 111 -8.85 14.88 5.69
C LEU A 111 -7.82 15.48 6.68
N GLY A 112 -6.74 16.10 6.19
CA GLY A 112 -5.69 16.68 7.05
C GLY A 112 -4.74 15.65 7.66
N ARG A 113 -4.79 14.39 7.23
CA ARG A 113 -3.96 13.31 7.79
C ARG A 113 -2.56 13.28 7.14
N PRO A 114 -1.47 13.12 7.92
CA PRO A 114 -0.13 12.96 7.37
C PRO A 114 -0.05 11.67 6.55
N VAL A 115 0.39 11.77 5.29
CA VAL A 115 0.35 10.62 4.38
C VAL A 115 1.48 10.63 3.35
N LYS A 116 1.96 9.43 3.04
CA LYS A 116 2.85 9.11 1.92
C LYS A 116 2.25 8.01 1.05
N GLU A 117 2.63 7.99 -0.22
CA GLU A 117 2.41 6.87 -1.13
C GLU A 117 3.65 5.95 -1.13
N MET A 118 3.42 4.63 -1.18
CA MET A 118 4.46 3.65 -1.43
C MET A 118 4.45 3.21 -2.89
N PRO A 119 5.22 3.87 -3.78
CA PRO A 119 5.33 3.47 -5.18
C PRO A 119 5.88 2.04 -5.28
N GLY A 120 5.54 1.35 -6.37
CA GLY A 120 5.90 -0.06 -6.56
C GLY A 120 4.96 -1.06 -5.87
N GLY A 121 4.25 -0.65 -4.81
CA GLY A 121 3.20 -1.45 -4.18
C GLY A 121 3.67 -2.81 -3.67
N ILE A 122 2.73 -3.74 -3.52
CA ILE A 122 3.04 -5.13 -3.14
C ILE A 122 3.86 -5.87 -4.22
N ASP A 123 3.75 -5.49 -5.50
CA ASP A 123 4.55 -6.07 -6.56
C ASP A 123 6.04 -5.78 -6.36
N GLY A 124 6.39 -4.54 -5.98
CA GLY A 124 7.77 -4.15 -5.64
C GLY A 124 8.27 -4.91 -4.42
N TRP A 125 7.46 -4.93 -3.36
CA TRP A 125 7.73 -5.68 -2.13
C TRP A 125 8.04 -7.17 -2.40
N GLN A 126 7.23 -7.84 -3.22
CA GLN A 126 7.41 -9.26 -3.55
C GLN A 126 8.64 -9.51 -4.43
N ARG A 127 9.01 -8.59 -5.33
CA ARG A 127 10.23 -8.71 -6.15
C ARG A 127 11.50 -8.66 -5.31
N GLU A 128 11.44 -8.06 -4.13
CA GLU A 128 12.52 -8.07 -3.14
C GLU A 128 12.52 -9.34 -2.26
N ASN A 129 11.60 -10.28 -2.50
CA ASN A 129 11.41 -11.52 -1.71
C ASN A 129 11.04 -11.26 -0.24
N LEU A 130 10.36 -10.14 0.03
CA LEU A 130 9.90 -9.78 1.36
C LEU A 130 8.61 -10.55 1.74
N PRO A 131 8.38 -10.81 3.04
CA PRO A 131 7.25 -11.64 3.50
C PRO A 131 5.91 -10.95 3.30
N ILE A 132 4.85 -11.74 3.08
CA ILE A 132 3.46 -11.27 3.03
C ILE A 132 2.60 -12.03 4.02
N GLU A 133 1.54 -11.39 4.51
CA GLU A 133 0.47 -11.99 5.31
C GLU A 133 -0.72 -12.36 4.41
N ARG A 134 -1.52 -13.33 4.86
CA ARG A 134 -2.73 -13.79 4.16
C ARG A 134 -3.81 -14.09 5.18
N GLU A 135 -5.06 -13.82 4.84
CA GLU A 135 -6.17 -14.23 5.69
C GLU A 135 -6.44 -15.73 5.48
N ARG A 136 -6.55 -16.47 6.60
CA ARG A 136 -6.89 -17.88 6.55
C ARG A 136 -8.38 -18.01 6.19
N VAL A 137 -8.66 -18.53 5.00
CA VAL A 137 -10.03 -18.98 4.68
C VAL A 137 -10.31 -20.23 5.51
N GLU A 138 -11.08 -20.09 6.58
CA GLU A 138 -11.65 -21.26 7.26
C GLU A 138 -12.60 -21.95 6.28
N SER A 139 -12.18 -23.11 5.76
CA SER A 139 -13.06 -23.98 4.99
C SER A 139 -14.22 -24.38 5.90
N ARG A 140 -15.42 -23.88 5.65
CA ARG A 140 -16.64 -24.44 6.23
C ARG A 140 -16.77 -25.88 5.73
N SER A 141 -16.25 -26.84 6.49
CA SER A 141 -16.55 -28.26 6.31
C SER A 141 -18.05 -28.44 6.57
N SER A 142 -18.84 -28.53 5.50
CA SER A 142 -20.24 -28.90 5.58
C SER A 142 -20.36 -30.37 5.92
N THR A 143 -20.19 -30.72 7.20
CA THR A 143 -20.69 -31.99 7.74
C THR A 143 -22.16 -31.77 8.10
N GLY A 144 -23.03 -31.85 7.08
CA GLY A 144 -24.48 -31.82 7.23
C GLY A 144 -25.04 -33.21 6.94
N GLN A 145 -25.08 -34.05 7.96
CA GLN A 145 -25.79 -35.32 7.97
C GLN A 145 -27.27 -35.08 7.65
N LEU A 146 -27.74 -35.58 6.52
CA LEU A 146 -29.17 -35.67 6.22
C LEU A 146 -29.61 -37.13 6.36
N LEU A 147 -30.29 -37.37 7.48
CA LEU A 147 -31.28 -38.40 7.65
C LEU A 147 -32.32 -38.26 6.52
N HIS A 148 -32.60 -39.35 5.82
CA HIS A 148 -33.93 -39.56 5.26
C HIS A 148 -34.25 -41.06 5.28
N ASP A 149 -35.04 -41.45 6.28
CA ASP A 149 -35.94 -42.59 6.18
C ASP A 149 -36.99 -42.28 5.10
N VAL A 150 -37.21 -43.18 4.12
CA VAL A 150 -38.53 -43.56 3.58
C VAL A 150 -38.41 -44.94 2.90
N LEU A 151 -38.92 -45.96 3.58
CA LEU A 151 -39.72 -47.12 3.12
C LEU A 151 -39.62 -47.58 1.65
N THR A 152 -39.01 -48.76 1.42
CA THR A 152 -39.66 -50.03 1.01
C THR A 152 -38.66 -51.17 1.15
#